data_AF-A0A397CRQ7-F1
#
_entry.id   AF-A0A397CRQ7-F1
#
_cell.length_a   1.000
_cell.length_b   1.000
_cell.length_c   1.000
_cell.angle_alpha   90.00
_cell.angle_beta   90.00
_cell.angle_gamma   90.00
#
_symmetry.space_group_name_H-M   'P 1'
#
loop_
_entity.id
_entity.type
_entity.pdbx_description
1 polymer ?
#
loop_
_entity_poly.entity_id
_entity_poly.type
_entity_poly.pdbx_seq_one_letter_code
_entity_poly.pdbx_strand_id
1 'polypeptide(L)'
;MHGEVRLARLLSCIPHLRPVVVLFAVAATKLTLLDTLNLDIDDDDNLVDVAAITGNLPGIVTLFKMGYYAGTNRALMSAATSGHLDIVVYLCVHRKLPCTKAVVNASAHMGHLPIVQWCHEYAAQSWTSDGFVGAAGGGHVDVVAYMHHAKPRCGSTSLAIDAAASNGHLHVVQFIHSQRPTHGCSIKALHEAIAHGHNHVVAYLELHRGDLIQAVCCACGIYTALNHPCKAIA
;
A
#
# COMPACT_ATOMS: atom_id res chain seq x y z
N MET A 1 25.65 -27.03 -20.12
CA MET A 1 26.64 -25.95 -19.88
C MET A 1 26.85 -25.13 -21.15
N HIS A 2 25.94 -24.19 -21.45
CA HIS A 2 26.07 -23.30 -22.63
C HIS A 2 25.94 -21.84 -22.20
N GLY A 3 26.58 -21.48 -21.09
CA GLY A 3 26.38 -20.23 -20.35
C GLY A 3 26.66 -18.92 -21.11
N GLU A 4 26.83 -17.85 -20.33
CA GLU A 4 26.89 -16.43 -20.73
C GLU A 4 27.83 -16.14 -21.91
N VAL A 5 28.82 -17.00 -22.15
CA VAL A 5 29.79 -16.96 -23.27
C VAL A 5 29.14 -16.92 -24.66
N ARG A 6 27.99 -17.57 -24.87
CA ARG A 6 27.30 -17.54 -26.19
C ARG A 6 26.31 -16.39 -26.32
N LEU A 7 26.02 -15.67 -25.24
CA LEU A 7 25.01 -14.62 -25.22
C LEU A 7 25.41 -13.45 -26.13
N ALA A 8 26.67 -13.02 -26.07
CA ALA A 8 27.19 -11.96 -26.94
C ALA A 8 27.03 -12.32 -28.44
N ARG A 9 27.32 -13.58 -28.81
CA ARG A 9 27.11 -14.08 -30.18
C ARG A 9 25.62 -14.12 -30.56
N LEU A 10 24.75 -14.59 -29.66
CA LEU A 10 23.31 -14.60 -29.90
C LEU A 10 22.76 -13.19 -30.15
N LEU A 11 23.18 -12.22 -29.34
CA LEU A 11 22.74 -10.83 -29.48
C LEU A 11 23.29 -10.15 -30.73
N SER A 12 24.47 -10.56 -31.22
CA SER A 12 24.95 -10.11 -32.53
C SER A 12 24.10 -10.63 -33.68
N CYS A 13 23.49 -11.80 -33.54
CA CYS A 13 22.59 -12.38 -34.55
C CYS A 13 21.15 -11.88 -34.42
N ILE A 14 20.70 -11.53 -33.21
CA ILE A 14 19.32 -11.12 -32.90
C ILE A 14 19.35 -9.88 -31.99
N PRO A 15 19.66 -8.69 -32.53
CA PRO A 15 19.86 -7.48 -31.73
C PRO A 15 18.60 -7.03 -30.98
N HIS A 16 17.41 -7.27 -31.53
CA HIS A 16 16.12 -6.93 -30.89
C HIS A 16 15.83 -7.72 -29.61
N LEU A 17 16.58 -8.81 -29.33
CA LEU A 17 16.41 -9.58 -28.11
C LEU A 17 17.09 -8.92 -26.90
N ARG A 18 17.95 -7.93 -27.13
CA ARG A 18 18.75 -7.28 -26.08
C ARG A 18 17.89 -6.65 -24.97
N PRO A 19 16.86 -5.83 -25.25
CA PRO A 19 16.02 -5.24 -24.20
C PRO A 19 15.30 -6.31 -23.36
N VAL A 20 14.81 -7.37 -24.01
CA VAL A 20 14.12 -8.49 -23.33
C VAL A 20 15.07 -9.24 -22.38
N VAL A 21 16.31 -9.47 -22.79
CA VAL A 21 17.31 -10.16 -21.97
C VAL A 21 17.76 -9.28 -20.81
N VAL A 22 17.92 -7.97 -21.03
CA VAL A 22 18.22 -7.00 -19.97
C VAL A 22 17.10 -6.98 -18.93
N LEU A 23 15.84 -6.84 -19.39
CA LEU A 23 14.66 -6.87 -18.53
C LEU A 23 14.60 -8.15 -17.70
N PHE A 24 14.82 -9.31 -18.34
CA PHE A 24 14.87 -10.60 -17.65
C PHE A 24 16.02 -10.68 -16.64
N ALA A 25 17.20 -10.18 -16.98
CA ALA A 25 18.35 -10.16 -16.08
C ALA A 25 18.07 -9.34 -14.81
N VAL A 26 17.42 -8.19 -14.97
CA VAL A 26 17.00 -7.34 -13.85
C VAL A 26 15.90 -7.99 -13.02
N ALA A 27 14.84 -8.47 -13.66
CA ALA A 27 13.68 -9.08 -12.97
C ALA A 27 14.03 -10.40 -12.27
N ALA A 28 14.94 -11.19 -12.83
CA ALA A 28 15.37 -12.47 -12.28
C ALA A 28 16.64 -12.38 -11.41
N THR A 29 17.09 -11.18 -11.04
CA THR A 29 18.29 -10.95 -10.20
C THR A 29 19.60 -11.54 -10.76
N LYS A 30 19.70 -11.73 -12.08
CA LYS A 30 20.88 -12.30 -12.74
C LYS A 30 21.90 -11.21 -13.10
N LEU A 31 22.58 -10.70 -12.08
CA LEU A 31 23.49 -9.56 -12.22
C LEU A 31 24.70 -9.85 -13.11
N THR A 32 25.18 -11.09 -13.16
CA THR A 32 26.29 -11.53 -14.03
C THR A 32 25.98 -11.32 -15.51
N LEU A 33 24.69 -11.43 -15.90
CA LEU A 33 24.26 -11.14 -17.25
C LEU A 33 24.38 -9.64 -17.57
N LEU A 34 24.13 -8.74 -16.61
CA LEU A 34 24.23 -7.30 -16.83
C LEU A 34 25.65 -6.86 -17.20
N ASP A 35 26.66 -7.46 -16.58
CA ASP A 35 28.07 -7.20 -16.90
C ASP A 35 28.41 -7.57 -18.36
N THR A 36 27.75 -8.61 -18.90
CA THR A 36 27.95 -9.06 -20.29
C THR A 36 27.15 -8.28 -21.33
N LEU A 37 26.09 -7.59 -20.92
CA LEU A 37 25.10 -7.00 -21.83
C LEU A 37 25.42 -5.57 -22.28
N ASN A 38 26.39 -4.89 -21.66
CA ASN A 38 26.84 -3.52 -21.96
C ASN A 38 25.68 -2.56 -22.27
N LEU A 39 24.89 -2.22 -21.25
CA LEU A 39 23.66 -1.41 -21.37
C LEU A 39 23.92 -0.06 -22.07
N ASP A 40 23.00 0.41 -22.92
CA ASP A 40 23.07 1.74 -23.56
C ASP A 40 22.04 2.71 -22.96
N ILE A 41 22.41 4.00 -22.83
CA ILE A 41 21.68 5.01 -22.06
C ILE A 41 20.28 5.28 -22.65
N ASP A 42 20.10 4.95 -23.93
CA ASP A 42 18.84 5.02 -24.68
C ASP A 42 17.93 3.78 -24.51
N ASP A 43 18.31 2.80 -23.67
CA ASP A 43 17.41 1.73 -23.24
C ASP A 43 16.28 2.38 -22.40
N ASP A 44 15.21 2.80 -23.06
CA ASP A 44 13.99 3.53 -22.59
C ASP A 44 13.18 2.80 -21.48
N ASP A 45 13.78 1.77 -20.88
CA ASP A 45 13.12 0.81 -20.04
C ASP A 45 13.18 1.23 -18.57
N ASN A 46 12.04 1.08 -17.91
CA ASN A 46 11.84 1.29 -16.48
C ASN A 46 12.56 0.22 -15.63
N LEU A 47 13.82 -0.09 -15.94
CA LEU A 47 14.62 -1.17 -15.34
C LEU A 47 14.77 -0.98 -13.84
N VAL A 48 14.97 0.25 -13.38
CA VAL A 48 15.03 0.58 -11.95
C VAL A 48 13.69 0.30 -11.28
N ASP A 49 12.57 0.58 -11.96
CA ASP A 49 11.23 0.29 -11.45
C ASP A 49 11.00 -1.22 -11.36
N VAL A 50 11.38 -1.97 -12.41
CA VAL A 50 11.27 -3.44 -12.43
C VAL A 50 12.13 -4.07 -11.34
N ALA A 51 13.36 -3.58 -11.16
CA ALA A 51 14.22 -3.99 -10.06
C ALA A 51 13.56 -3.68 -8.70
N ALA A 52 12.90 -2.53 -8.58
CA ALA A 52 12.18 -2.15 -7.38
C ALA A 52 10.93 -2.98 -7.11
N ILE A 53 10.17 -3.38 -8.13
CA ILE A 53 9.01 -4.30 -8.00
C ILE A 53 9.48 -5.69 -7.55
N THR A 54 10.59 -6.17 -8.12
CA THR A 54 11.11 -7.52 -7.89
C THR A 54 11.96 -7.67 -6.63
N GLY A 55 12.25 -6.57 -5.91
CA GLY A 55 13.08 -6.62 -4.69
C GLY A 55 14.58 -6.73 -4.98
N ASN A 56 15.01 -6.37 -6.18
CA ASN A 56 16.41 -6.48 -6.61
C ASN A 56 17.23 -5.23 -6.25
N LEU A 57 17.48 -5.01 -4.96
CA LEU A 57 18.36 -3.92 -4.50
C LEU A 57 19.76 -3.98 -5.14
N PRO A 58 20.44 -5.13 -5.25
CA PRO A 58 21.73 -5.22 -5.95
C PRO A 58 21.65 -4.74 -7.40
N GLY A 59 20.57 -5.08 -8.12
CA GLY A 59 20.31 -4.63 -9.48
C GLY A 59 20.16 -3.12 -9.56
N ILE A 60 19.42 -2.50 -8.64
CA ILE A 60 19.31 -1.03 -8.55
C ILE A 60 20.68 -0.40 -8.35
N VAL A 61 21.48 -0.93 -7.42
CA VAL A 61 22.84 -0.42 -7.17
C VAL A 61 23.72 -0.53 -8.41
N THR A 62 23.67 -1.66 -9.14
CA THR A 62 24.42 -1.88 -10.37
C THR A 62 23.97 -0.92 -11.49
N LEU A 63 22.66 -0.79 -11.70
CA LEU A 63 22.08 0.14 -12.68
C LEU A 63 22.50 1.59 -12.37
N PHE A 64 22.49 1.99 -11.10
CA PHE A 64 22.95 3.32 -10.68
C PHE A 64 24.44 3.53 -10.90
N LYS A 65 25.29 2.53 -10.67
CA LYS A 65 26.73 2.59 -10.99
C LYS A 65 26.97 2.77 -12.48
N MET A 66 26.12 2.19 -13.32
CA MET A 66 26.16 2.32 -14.78
C MET A 66 25.55 3.64 -15.28
N GLY A 67 25.00 4.48 -14.39
CA GLY A 67 24.44 5.79 -14.73
C GLY A 67 22.93 5.81 -15.03
N TYR A 68 22.21 4.70 -14.84
CA TYR A 68 20.77 4.60 -15.08
C TYR A 68 19.96 5.08 -13.88
N TYR A 69 19.50 6.33 -13.89
CA TYR A 69 18.72 6.90 -12.78
C TYR A 69 17.22 7.07 -13.09
N ALA A 70 16.79 6.73 -14.30
CA ALA A 70 15.40 6.88 -14.74
C ALA A 70 14.42 6.09 -13.85
N GLY A 71 13.19 6.59 -13.73
CA GLY A 71 12.13 5.91 -12.97
C GLY A 71 12.19 6.06 -11.44
N THR A 72 13.19 6.72 -10.85
CA THR A 72 13.46 6.70 -9.39
C THR A 72 12.25 6.96 -8.46
N ASN A 73 11.34 7.87 -8.81
CA ASN A 73 10.10 8.09 -8.04
C ASN A 73 9.09 6.93 -8.19
N ARG A 74 8.97 6.38 -9.40
CA ARG A 74 8.11 5.23 -9.69
C ARG A 74 8.70 3.95 -9.10
N ALA A 75 10.02 3.79 -9.11
CA ALA A 75 10.74 2.76 -8.40
C ALA A 75 10.47 2.82 -6.89
N LEU A 76 10.54 4.01 -6.27
CA LEU A 76 10.21 4.17 -4.85
C LEU A 76 8.78 3.73 -4.54
N MET A 77 7.81 4.15 -5.36
CA MET A 77 6.42 3.72 -5.22
C MET A 77 6.25 2.22 -5.44
N SER A 78 6.95 1.66 -6.43
CA SER A 78 6.90 0.23 -6.75
C SER A 78 7.45 -0.64 -5.62
N ALA A 79 8.58 -0.23 -5.03
CA ALA A 79 9.13 -0.88 -3.84
C ALA A 79 8.16 -0.77 -2.66
N ALA A 80 7.54 0.39 -2.45
CA ALA A 80 6.57 0.60 -1.38
C ALA A 80 5.31 -0.28 -1.52
N THR A 81 4.76 -0.39 -2.73
CA THR A 81 3.61 -1.26 -3.03
C THR A 81 3.98 -2.75 -2.92
N SER A 82 5.22 -3.11 -3.25
CA SER A 82 5.69 -4.50 -3.25
C SER A 82 6.29 -4.96 -1.92
N GLY A 83 6.48 -4.06 -0.95
CA GLY A 83 6.93 -4.38 0.40
C GLY A 83 8.45 -4.43 0.60
N HIS A 84 9.22 -3.90 -0.35
CA HIS A 84 10.69 -3.94 -0.31
C HIS A 84 11.26 -2.76 0.48
N LEU A 85 11.27 -2.89 1.82
CA LEU A 85 11.74 -1.85 2.75
C LEU A 85 13.20 -1.44 2.48
N ASP A 86 14.07 -2.40 2.20
CA ASP A 86 15.48 -2.18 1.90
C ASP A 86 15.69 -1.22 0.71
N ILE A 87 14.89 -1.38 -0.34
CA ILE A 87 14.89 -0.50 -1.51
C ILE A 87 14.32 0.88 -1.17
N VAL A 88 13.21 0.94 -0.42
CA VAL A 88 12.63 2.22 0.04
C VAL A 88 13.65 3.02 0.84
N VAL A 89 14.29 2.38 1.82
CA VAL A 89 15.36 2.98 2.65
C VAL A 89 16.50 3.44 1.75
N TYR A 90 16.97 2.58 0.84
CA TYR A 90 18.09 2.90 -0.03
C TYR A 90 17.81 4.14 -0.88
N LEU A 91 16.64 4.20 -1.52
CA LEU A 91 16.23 5.31 -2.37
C LEU A 91 16.01 6.60 -1.56
N CYS A 92 15.37 6.55 -0.40
CA CYS A 92 15.13 7.75 0.39
C CYS A 92 16.38 8.29 1.09
N VAL A 93 17.27 7.42 1.57
CA VAL A 93 18.48 7.83 2.31
C VAL A 93 19.62 8.16 1.35
N HIS A 94 19.99 7.24 0.46
CA HIS A 94 21.17 7.41 -0.39
C HIS A 94 20.88 8.28 -1.62
N ARG A 95 19.67 8.21 -2.18
CA ARG A 95 19.26 9.06 -3.32
C ARG A 95 18.53 10.33 -2.89
N LYS A 96 18.34 10.53 -1.58
CA LYS A 96 17.64 11.70 -1.00
C LYS A 96 16.26 11.92 -1.60
N LEU A 97 15.59 10.83 -2.01
CA LEU A 97 14.22 10.92 -2.50
C LEU A 97 13.27 11.21 -1.33
N PRO A 98 12.32 12.14 -1.50
CA PRO A 98 11.38 12.47 -0.43
C PRO A 98 10.47 11.28 -0.16
N CYS A 99 10.37 10.88 1.10
CA CYS A 99 9.33 9.97 1.55
C CYS A 99 7.99 10.71 1.56
N THR A 100 7.19 10.52 0.51
CA THR A 100 5.91 11.23 0.36
C THR A 100 4.76 10.50 1.05
N LYS A 101 3.65 11.22 1.27
CA LYS A 101 2.37 10.63 1.72
C LYS A 101 1.93 9.45 0.86
N ALA A 102 2.20 9.50 -0.45
CA ALA A 102 1.83 8.44 -1.37
C ALA A 102 2.54 7.11 -1.06
N VAL A 103 3.82 7.17 -0.66
CA VAL A 103 4.60 5.98 -0.24
C VAL A 103 3.95 5.33 0.97
N VAL A 104 3.57 6.14 1.97
CA VAL A 104 2.91 5.63 3.18
C VAL A 104 1.52 5.08 2.88
N ASN A 105 0.74 5.77 2.06
CA ASN A 105 -0.61 5.32 1.71
C ASN A 105 -0.58 4.01 0.90
N ALA A 106 0.34 3.88 -0.05
CA ALA A 106 0.51 2.66 -0.84
C ALA A 106 0.98 1.48 0.03
N SER A 107 2.01 1.68 0.85
CA SER A 107 2.47 0.65 1.78
C SER A 107 1.40 0.25 2.79
N ALA A 108 0.62 1.20 3.30
CA ALA A 108 -0.48 0.91 4.22
C ALA A 108 -1.62 0.13 3.55
N HIS A 109 -1.99 0.50 2.32
CA HIS A 109 -3.01 -0.20 1.55
C HIS A 109 -2.62 -1.63 1.21
N MET A 110 -1.32 -1.89 1.04
CA MET A 110 -0.77 -3.22 0.75
C MET A 110 -0.33 -3.99 2.01
N GLY A 111 -0.47 -3.40 3.20
CA GLY A 111 -0.18 -4.09 4.47
C GLY A 111 1.29 -4.13 4.89
N HIS A 112 2.15 -3.32 4.28
CA HIS A 112 3.59 -3.33 4.55
C HIS A 112 3.93 -2.51 5.79
N LEU A 113 3.58 -3.03 6.97
CA LEU A 113 3.83 -2.39 8.27
C LEU A 113 5.28 -1.90 8.46
N PRO A 114 6.34 -2.66 8.10
CA PRO A 114 7.72 -2.19 8.27
C PRO A 114 8.02 -0.89 7.52
N ILE A 115 7.43 -0.71 6.33
CA ILE A 115 7.58 0.52 5.54
C ILE A 115 6.83 1.66 6.22
N VAL A 116 5.60 1.42 6.67
CA VAL A 116 4.80 2.41 7.40
C VAL A 116 5.53 2.89 8.66
N GLN A 117 6.11 1.97 9.43
CA GLN A 117 6.92 2.26 10.63
C GLN A 117 8.14 3.10 10.29
N TRP A 118 8.92 2.67 9.29
CA TRP A 118 10.11 3.39 8.87
C TRP A 118 9.79 4.80 8.38
N CYS A 119 8.75 4.95 7.54
CA CYS A 119 8.30 6.25 7.06
C CYS A 119 7.85 7.17 8.20
N HIS A 120 7.23 6.62 9.26
CA HIS A 120 6.82 7.37 10.44
C HIS A 120 8.01 8.00 11.15
N GLU A 121 9.03 7.20 11.41
CA GLU A 121 10.23 7.57 12.15
C GLU A 121 11.12 8.50 11.33
N TYR A 122 11.26 8.24 10.03
CA TYR A 122 12.16 8.96 9.15
C TYR A 122 11.59 10.30 8.64
N ALA A 123 10.29 10.36 8.31
CA ALA A 123 9.68 11.50 7.61
C ALA A 123 8.78 12.39 8.49
N ALA A 124 8.83 12.21 9.81
CA ALA A 124 8.24 13.07 10.84
C ALA A 124 6.87 13.69 10.47
N GLN A 125 5.83 12.84 10.36
CA GLN A 125 4.38 13.16 10.44
C GLN A 125 3.50 13.07 9.17
N SER A 126 3.93 12.56 8.01
CA SER A 126 3.11 12.66 6.78
C SER A 126 2.35 11.39 6.36
N TRP A 127 1.49 10.81 7.22
CA TRP A 127 0.40 9.96 6.71
C TRP A 127 -0.95 10.65 6.82
N THR A 128 -1.79 10.45 5.81
CA THR A 128 -3.14 11.02 5.74
C THR A 128 -4.15 10.03 6.30
N SER A 129 -5.40 10.49 6.47
CA SER A 129 -6.54 9.59 6.71
C SER A 129 -6.65 8.49 5.66
N ASP A 130 -6.17 8.74 4.44
CA ASP A 130 -6.29 7.80 3.31
C ASP A 130 -5.43 6.56 3.52
N GLY A 131 -4.24 6.68 4.13
CA GLY A 131 -3.43 5.51 4.47
C GLY A 131 -4.13 4.61 5.49
N PHE A 132 -4.82 5.20 6.48
CA PHE A 132 -5.59 4.46 7.48
C PHE A 132 -6.82 3.77 6.84
N VAL A 133 -7.56 4.49 5.99
CA VAL A 133 -8.70 3.92 5.25
C VAL A 133 -8.24 2.83 4.29
N GLY A 134 -7.11 3.05 3.59
CA GLY A 134 -6.50 2.08 2.69
C GLY A 134 -6.08 0.79 3.40
N ALA A 135 -5.45 0.89 4.57
CA ALA A 135 -5.11 -0.27 5.39
C ALA A 135 -6.34 -1.01 5.90
N ALA A 136 -7.40 -0.27 6.29
CA ALA A 136 -8.65 -0.86 6.72
C ALA A 136 -9.37 -1.60 5.57
N GLY A 137 -9.43 -0.98 4.39
CA GLY A 137 -9.98 -1.56 3.17
C GLY A 137 -9.18 -2.73 2.61
N GLY A 138 -7.87 -2.81 2.89
CA GLY A 138 -7.01 -3.96 2.55
C GLY A 138 -7.00 -5.07 3.61
N GLY A 139 -7.65 -4.87 4.76
CA GLY A 139 -7.75 -5.89 5.79
C GLY A 139 -6.54 -5.98 6.74
N HIS A 140 -5.68 -4.96 6.77
CA HIS A 140 -4.41 -4.98 7.49
C HIS A 140 -4.54 -4.43 8.91
N VAL A 141 -5.05 -5.25 9.85
CA VAL A 141 -5.28 -4.86 11.26
C VAL A 141 -4.01 -4.41 11.96
N ASP A 142 -2.88 -5.03 11.66
CA ASP A 142 -1.56 -4.68 12.21
C ASP A 142 -1.14 -3.25 11.83
N VAL A 143 -1.30 -2.86 10.57
CA VAL A 143 -1.09 -1.49 10.09
C VAL A 143 -2.08 -0.53 10.72
N VAL A 144 -3.37 -0.87 10.74
CA VAL A 144 -4.43 -0.06 11.35
C VAL A 144 -4.14 0.16 12.84
N ALA A 145 -3.74 -0.89 13.57
CA ALA A 145 -3.41 -0.82 14.99
C ALA A 145 -2.19 0.07 15.23
N TYR A 146 -1.11 -0.11 14.46
CA TYR A 146 0.07 0.75 14.57
C TYR A 146 -0.26 2.22 14.31
N MET A 147 -0.97 2.52 13.22
CA MET A 147 -1.37 3.89 12.88
C MET A 147 -2.31 4.48 13.94
N HIS A 148 -3.23 3.67 14.48
CA HIS A 148 -4.12 4.08 15.56
C HIS A 148 -3.34 4.45 16.82
N HIS A 149 -2.38 3.64 17.24
CA HIS A 149 -1.56 3.91 18.42
C HIS A 149 -0.61 5.09 18.22
N ALA A 150 -0.02 5.22 17.04
CA ALA A 150 0.88 6.31 16.70
C ALA A 150 0.15 7.66 16.61
N LYS A 151 -1.07 7.70 16.04
CA LYS A 151 -1.89 8.91 15.96
C LYS A 151 -3.38 8.60 16.21
N PRO A 152 -3.81 8.49 17.47
CA PRO A 152 -5.18 8.09 17.83
C PRO A 152 -6.28 9.11 17.49
N ARG A 153 -5.97 10.22 16.82
CA ARG A 153 -6.98 11.15 16.25
C ARG A 153 -6.90 11.27 14.74
N CYS A 154 -5.88 10.68 14.10
CA CYS A 154 -5.69 10.76 12.65
C CYS A 154 -6.33 9.51 12.00
N GLY A 155 -7.42 9.71 11.27
CA GLY A 155 -8.15 8.65 10.60
C GLY A 155 -9.66 8.94 10.59
N SER A 156 -10.27 8.93 9.41
CA SER A 156 -11.73 8.97 9.28
C SER A 156 -12.27 7.59 9.65
N THR A 157 -12.62 7.41 10.92
CA THR A 157 -13.00 6.10 11.47
C THR A 157 -14.21 5.52 10.74
N SER A 158 -15.17 6.36 10.34
CA SER A 158 -16.36 5.92 9.59
C SER A 158 -15.99 5.41 8.20
N LEU A 159 -15.19 6.17 7.43
CA LEU A 159 -14.72 5.72 6.11
C LEU A 159 -13.86 4.45 6.21
N ALA A 160 -13.10 4.28 7.29
CA ALA A 160 -12.30 3.08 7.50
C ALA A 160 -13.16 1.84 7.79
N ILE A 161 -14.19 1.97 8.64
CA ILE A 161 -15.15 0.88 8.87
C ILE A 161 -15.95 0.60 7.59
N ASP A 162 -16.38 1.63 6.87
CA ASP A 162 -17.10 1.49 5.60
C ASP A 162 -16.26 0.70 4.57
N ALA A 163 -14.99 1.06 4.41
CA ALA A 163 -14.07 0.37 3.49
C ALA A 163 -13.78 -1.07 3.93
N ALA A 164 -13.55 -1.30 5.23
CA ALA A 164 -13.34 -2.64 5.76
C ALA A 164 -14.59 -3.52 5.61
N ALA A 165 -15.78 -2.96 5.85
CA ALA A 165 -17.04 -3.67 5.73
C ALA A 165 -17.37 -4.03 4.27
N SER A 166 -17.18 -3.07 3.35
CA SER A 166 -17.38 -3.26 1.91
C SER A 166 -16.48 -4.36 1.33
N ASN A 167 -15.27 -4.53 1.85
CA ASN A 167 -14.33 -5.58 1.43
C ASN A 167 -14.36 -6.85 2.31
N GLY A 168 -15.29 -6.95 3.27
CA GLY A 168 -15.49 -8.17 4.05
C GLY A 168 -14.48 -8.40 5.19
N HIS A 169 -13.75 -7.38 5.60
CA HIS A 169 -12.70 -7.46 6.64
C HIS A 169 -13.27 -7.26 8.05
N LEU A 170 -14.02 -8.26 8.54
CA LEU A 170 -14.67 -8.23 9.85
C LEU A 170 -13.69 -7.97 11.01
N HIS A 171 -12.49 -8.57 10.98
CA HIS A 171 -11.48 -8.40 12.02
C HIS A 171 -11.02 -6.94 12.15
N VAL A 172 -10.93 -6.20 11.05
CA VAL A 172 -10.67 -4.75 11.06
C VAL A 172 -11.86 -3.98 11.65
N VAL A 173 -13.08 -4.30 11.23
CA VAL A 173 -14.30 -3.67 11.75
C VAL A 173 -14.39 -3.85 13.27
N GLN A 174 -14.14 -5.06 13.76
CA GLN A 174 -14.10 -5.38 15.20
C GLN A 174 -13.01 -4.61 15.94
N PHE A 175 -11.80 -4.58 15.39
CA PHE A 175 -10.70 -3.82 15.99
C PHE A 175 -11.06 -2.34 16.13
N ILE A 176 -11.50 -1.69 15.04
CA ILE A 176 -11.83 -0.27 15.05
C ILE A 176 -13.00 0.00 16.01
N HIS A 177 -14.06 -0.84 15.98
CA HIS A 177 -15.20 -0.72 16.89
C HIS A 177 -14.77 -0.82 18.36
N SER A 178 -13.88 -1.75 18.71
CA SER A 178 -13.38 -1.93 20.08
C SER A 178 -12.58 -0.73 20.59
N GLN A 179 -11.84 -0.05 19.72
CA GLN A 179 -11.00 1.10 20.10
C GLN A 179 -11.80 2.41 20.12
N ARG A 180 -12.85 2.53 19.30
CA ARG A 180 -13.67 3.75 19.18
C ARG A 180 -15.16 3.41 19.06
N PRO A 181 -15.84 3.04 20.15
CA PRO A 181 -17.26 2.67 20.13
C PRO A 181 -18.19 3.81 19.70
N THR A 182 -17.75 5.07 19.78
CA THR A 182 -18.55 6.24 19.39
C THR A 182 -18.52 6.56 17.90
N HIS A 183 -17.58 5.97 17.14
CA HIS A 183 -17.43 6.24 15.73
C HIS A 183 -18.00 5.07 14.93
N GLY A 184 -19.18 5.27 14.39
CA GLY A 184 -19.87 4.27 13.61
C GLY A 184 -19.53 4.30 12.12
N CYS A 185 -20.08 3.34 11.40
CA CYS A 185 -20.11 3.26 9.95
C CYS A 185 -21.37 3.91 9.38
N SER A 186 -21.34 4.27 8.11
CA SER A 186 -22.54 4.72 7.40
C SER A 186 -23.44 3.53 7.04
N ILE A 187 -24.72 3.81 6.76
CA ILE A 187 -25.64 2.79 6.22
C ILE A 187 -25.10 2.17 4.91
N LYS A 188 -24.27 2.91 4.15
CA LYS A 188 -23.66 2.38 2.92
C LYS A 188 -22.77 1.18 3.21
N ALA A 189 -22.04 1.16 4.32
CA ALA A 189 -21.21 0.02 4.72
C ALA A 189 -22.01 -1.28 4.79
N LEU A 190 -23.22 -1.23 5.36
CA LEU A 190 -24.12 -2.38 5.44
C LEU A 190 -24.62 -2.79 4.05
N HIS A 191 -25.06 -1.84 3.22
CA HIS A 191 -25.52 -2.14 1.87
C HIS A 191 -24.43 -2.75 0.99
N GLU A 192 -23.21 -2.20 1.04
CA GLU A 192 -22.06 -2.71 0.29
C GLU A 192 -21.65 -4.10 0.79
N ALA A 193 -21.66 -4.34 2.11
CA ALA A 193 -21.40 -5.67 2.67
C ALA A 193 -22.46 -6.69 2.23
N ILE A 194 -23.74 -6.30 2.13
CA ILE A 194 -24.81 -7.15 1.60
C ILE A 194 -24.59 -7.41 0.09
N ALA A 195 -24.32 -6.37 -0.69
CA ALA A 195 -24.15 -6.45 -2.13
C ALA A 195 -22.98 -7.37 -2.54
N HIS A 196 -21.88 -7.34 -1.78
CA HIS A 196 -20.72 -8.21 -1.98
C HIS A 196 -20.82 -9.57 -1.27
N GLY A 197 -21.92 -9.85 -0.56
CA GLY A 197 -22.16 -11.15 0.08
C GLY A 197 -21.33 -11.41 1.34
N HIS A 198 -20.86 -10.37 2.03
CA HIS A 198 -20.06 -10.46 3.25
C HIS A 198 -20.94 -10.70 4.50
N ASN A 199 -21.60 -11.86 4.53
CA ASN A 199 -22.59 -12.23 5.55
C ASN A 199 -22.06 -12.13 6.99
N HIS A 200 -20.79 -12.44 7.22
CA HIS A 200 -20.13 -12.34 8.53
C HIS A 200 -19.98 -10.89 9.01
N VAL A 201 -19.72 -9.95 8.09
CA VAL A 201 -19.72 -8.51 8.38
C VAL A 201 -21.15 -8.03 8.63
N VAL A 202 -22.10 -8.40 7.78
CA VAL A 202 -23.51 -8.02 7.92
C VAL A 202 -24.06 -8.45 9.28
N ALA A 203 -23.85 -9.70 9.67
CA ALA A 203 -24.28 -10.21 10.98
C ALA A 203 -23.70 -9.39 12.13
N TYR A 204 -22.43 -8.97 12.04
CA TYR A 204 -21.81 -8.14 13.08
C TYR A 204 -22.35 -6.71 13.10
N LEU A 205 -22.56 -6.10 11.94
CA LEU A 205 -23.13 -4.75 11.81
C LEU A 205 -24.59 -4.70 12.29
N GLU A 206 -25.38 -5.75 12.00
CA GLU A 206 -26.75 -5.85 12.49
C GLU A 206 -26.83 -6.09 13.99
N LEU A 207 -25.95 -6.94 14.54
CA LEU A 207 -25.84 -7.16 15.98
C LEU A 207 -25.54 -5.87 16.75
N HIS A 208 -24.71 -4.98 16.18
CA HIS A 208 -24.32 -3.70 16.79
C HIS A 208 -24.99 -2.49 16.15
N ARG A 209 -26.15 -2.69 15.50
CA ARG A 209 -26.82 -1.67 14.68
C ARG A 209 -27.09 -0.35 15.43
N GLY A 210 -27.44 -0.45 16.70
CA GLY A 210 -27.80 0.68 17.54
C GLY A 210 -26.66 1.65 17.82
N ASP A 211 -25.43 1.14 17.91
CA ASP A 211 -24.24 1.87 18.33
C ASP A 211 -23.32 2.16 17.14
N LEU A 212 -23.23 1.22 16.20
CA LEU A 212 -22.27 1.23 15.11
C LEU A 212 -22.82 1.84 13.82
N ILE A 213 -24.13 1.75 13.52
CA ILE A 213 -24.68 2.37 12.31
C ILE A 213 -25.13 3.79 12.61
N GLN A 214 -24.48 4.76 11.95
CA GLN A 214 -24.82 6.17 12.05
C GLN A 214 -25.76 6.58 10.92
N ALA A 215 -26.79 7.35 11.28
CA ALA A 215 -27.79 7.87 10.37
C ALA A 215 -28.26 9.26 10.83
N VAL A 216 -28.94 9.98 9.96
CA VAL A 216 -29.62 11.22 10.36
C VAL A 216 -30.84 10.84 11.20
N CYS A 217 -30.88 11.29 12.45
CA CYS A 217 -32.03 11.10 13.32
C CYS A 217 -33.23 11.89 12.77
N CYS A 218 -34.35 11.22 12.50
CA CYS A 218 -35.54 11.87 11.95
C CYS A 218 -36.17 12.92 12.88
N ALA A 219 -35.92 12.84 14.20
CA ALA A 219 -36.50 13.76 15.16
C ALA A 219 -35.69 15.04 15.39
N CYS A 220 -34.35 14.95 15.45
CA CYS A 220 -33.49 16.11 15.71
C CYS A 220 -32.61 16.52 14.52
N GLY A 221 -32.59 15.75 13.43
CA GLY A 221 -31.78 16.03 12.23
C GLY A 221 -30.27 15.83 12.43
N ILE A 222 -29.83 15.31 13.58
CA ILE A 222 -28.41 15.12 13.88
C ILE A 222 -27.92 13.80 13.28
N TYR A 223 -26.72 13.79 12.70
CA TYR A 223 -26.04 12.56 12.25
C TYR A 223 -25.37 11.86 13.45
N THR A 224 -25.92 10.74 13.88
CA THR A 224 -25.53 10.06 15.12
C THR A 224 -25.95 8.58 15.08
N ALA A 225 -25.54 7.80 16.08
CA ALA A 225 -25.94 6.40 16.23
C ALA A 225 -27.49 6.29 16.30
N LEU A 226 -28.06 5.25 15.69
CA LEU A 226 -29.51 5.06 15.59
C LEU A 226 -30.22 5.06 16.96
N ASN A 227 -29.58 4.55 18.01
CA ASN A 227 -30.17 4.46 19.35
C ASN A 227 -29.76 5.60 20.30
N HIS A 228 -29.28 6.74 19.77
CA HIS A 228 -28.86 7.83 20.65
C HIS A 228 -30.04 8.43 21.45
N PRO A 229 -29.80 8.90 22.69
CA PRO A 229 -30.81 9.62 23.45
C PRO A 229 -31.13 10.95 22.75
N CYS A 230 -32.31 11.02 22.12
CA CYS A 230 -32.71 12.16 21.33
C CYS A 230 -33.48 13.19 22.18
N LYS A 231 -32.85 14.35 22.43
CA LYS A 231 -33.45 15.46 23.19
C LYS A 231 -34.71 16.08 22.55
N ALA A 232 -35.00 15.77 21.29
CA ALA A 232 -36.22 16.23 20.61
C ALA A 232 -37.45 15.34 20.91
N ILE A 233 -37.22 14.17 21.53
CA ILE A 233 -38.26 13.17 21.87
C ILE A 233 -38.26 12.86 23.38
N ALA A 234 -37.42 13.56 24.16
CA ALA A 234 -37.33 13.46 25.62
C ALA A 234 -38.03 14.67 26.26
#